data_AF-A0A0F9EDM7-F1
#
_entry.id   AF-A0A0F9EDM7-F1
#
_cell.length_a   1.000
_cell.length_b   1.000
_cell.length_c   1.000
_cell.angle_alpha   90.00
_cell.angle_beta   90.00
_cell.angle_gamma   90.00
#
_symmetry.space_group_name_H-M   'P 1'
#
loop_
_entity.id
_entity.type
_entity.pdbx_description
1 polymer ?
#
loop_
_entity_poly.entity_id
_entity_poly.type
_entity_poly.pdbx_seq_one_letter_code
_entity_poly.pdbx_strand_id
1 'polypeptide(L)' 'MAVEHLTKLNDDGTLFGQSSTDKIGFYGLTTPIVRPAITAVGTTTATTALNETKIDRLYTALRNLGLVDTSG' A
#
# COMPACT_ATOMS: atom_id res chain seq x y z
N MET A 1 11.19 16.19 6.44
CA MET A 1 9.87 16.86 6.53
C MET A 1 9.34 16.64 7.93
N ALA A 2 8.77 17.65 8.58
CA ALA A 2 8.26 17.51 9.94
C ALA A 2 6.97 16.69 9.93
N VAL A 3 6.83 15.77 10.89
CA VAL A 3 5.63 14.96 11.07
C VAL A 3 4.56 15.84 11.72
N GLU A 4 3.43 16.01 11.06
CA GLU A 4 2.30 16.77 11.58
C GLU A 4 1.33 15.83 12.31
N HIS A 5 1.06 16.14 13.57
CA HIS A 5 0.16 15.38 14.42
C HIS A 5 -1.11 16.19 14.68
N LEU A 6 -2.28 15.58 14.47
CA LEU A 6 -3.54 16.17 14.88
C LEU A 6 -3.80 15.89 16.37
N THR A 7 -3.02 16.53 17.24
CA THR A 7 -3.20 16.45 18.70
C THR A 7 -3.89 17.71 19.19
N LYS A 8 -5.16 17.61 19.59
CA LYS A 8 -5.97 18.77 20.03
C LYS A 8 -6.04 18.96 21.56
N LEU A 9 -5.58 17.98 22.34
CA LEU A 9 -5.52 18.00 23.82
C LEU A 9 -6.80 18.52 24.50
N ASN A 10 -7.98 18.23 23.92
CA ASN A 10 -9.26 18.61 24.50
C ASN A 10 -9.91 17.43 25.20
N ASP A 11 -10.54 17.69 26.35
CA ASP A 11 -11.16 16.64 27.19
C ASP A 11 -12.33 15.95 26.49
N ASP A 12 -13.07 16.68 25.65
CA ASP A 12 -14.29 16.21 24.97
C ASP A 12 -14.03 15.43 23.67
N GLY A 13 -12.76 15.25 23.27
CA GLY A 13 -12.38 14.53 22.04
C GLY A 13 -12.63 15.32 20.75
N THR A 14 -12.01 14.86 19.65
CA THR A 14 -12.19 15.47 18.32
C THR A 14 -13.17 14.62 17.50
N LEU A 15 -14.24 15.24 17.01
CA LEU A 15 -15.26 14.58 16.18
C LEU A 15 -14.76 14.44 14.74
N PHE A 16 -14.70 13.22 14.23
CA PHE A 16 -14.31 12.93 12.85
C PHE A 16 -15.51 12.47 12.03
N GLY A 17 -15.84 13.22 10.97
CA GLY A 17 -16.92 12.91 10.03
C GLY A 17 -18.33 12.91 10.67
N GLN A 18 -19.34 13.42 9.98
CA GLN A 18 -20.74 13.32 10.40
C GLN A 18 -21.57 12.37 9.52
N SER A 19 -20.99 11.88 8.42
CA SER A 19 -21.59 10.93 7.48
C SER A 19 -20.64 9.77 7.18
N SER A 20 -21.19 8.60 6.87
CA SER A 20 -20.43 7.43 6.38
C SER A 20 -19.71 7.67 5.04
N THR A 21 -20.00 8.78 4.37
CA THR A 21 -19.29 9.25 3.17
C THR A 21 -18.09 10.14 3.49
N ASP A 22 -17.96 10.61 4.72
CA ASP A 22 -16.88 11.51 5.12
C ASP A 22 -15.59 10.70 5.27
N LYS A 23 -14.67 10.90 4.33
CA LYS A 23 -13.39 10.19 4.32
C LYS A 23 -12.42 10.87 5.29
N ILE A 24 -12.01 10.16 6.33
CA ILE A 24 -10.78 10.47 7.07
C ILE A 24 -9.63 9.86 6.24
N GLY A 25 -8.98 10.68 5.42
CA GLY A 25 -7.84 10.27 4.58
C GLY A 25 -6.52 10.85 5.09
N PHE A 26 -5.41 10.21 4.74
CA PHE A 26 -4.08 10.83 4.90
C PHE A 26 -3.99 12.05 3.97
N TYR A 27 -3.62 13.21 4.51
CA TYR A 27 -3.49 14.45 3.75
C TYR A 27 -2.59 14.25 2.52
N GLY A 28 -3.07 14.69 1.34
CA GLY A 28 -2.32 14.63 0.08
C GLY A 28 -2.39 13.31 -0.70
N LEU A 29 -3.10 12.29 -0.21
CA LEU A 29 -3.27 11.01 -0.91
C LEU A 29 -4.69 10.85 -1.45
N THR A 30 -4.85 10.92 -2.77
CA THR A 30 -6.13 10.65 -3.46
C THR A 30 -6.49 9.16 -3.45
N THR A 31 -5.50 8.29 -3.27
CA THR A 31 -5.65 6.83 -3.19
C THR A 31 -5.29 6.32 -1.79
N PRO A 32 -6.14 5.50 -1.15
CA PRO A 32 -5.80 4.85 0.12
C PRO A 32 -4.50 4.06 0.00
N ILE A 33 -3.66 4.06 1.06
CA ILE A 33 -2.50 3.17 1.15
C ILE A 33 -3.02 1.74 1.40
N VAL A 34 -3.44 1.08 0.33
CA VAL A 34 -3.75 -0.35 0.34
C VAL A 34 -2.42 -1.07 0.28
N ARG A 35 -2.08 -1.83 1.32
CA ARG A 35 -0.97 -2.79 1.24
C ARG A 35 -1.44 -3.94 0.34
N PRO A 36 -0.88 -4.13 -0.87
CA PRO A 36 -1.28 -5.24 -1.72
C PRO A 36 -0.94 -6.56 -1.00
N ALA A 37 -1.97 -7.37 -0.75
CA ALA A 37 -1.78 -8.73 -0.27
C ALA A 37 -1.40 -9.61 -1.47
N ILE A 38 -0.22 -10.21 -1.46
CA ILE A 38 0.22 -11.17 -2.47
C ILE A 38 0.12 -12.57 -1.87
N THR A 39 -0.74 -13.41 -2.41
CA THR A 39 -0.75 -14.84 -2.07
C THR A 39 0.50 -15.50 -2.66
N ALA A 40 1.34 -16.04 -1.79
CA ALA A 40 2.52 -16.78 -2.20
C ALA A 40 2.08 -18.05 -2.97
N VAL A 41 2.54 -18.19 -4.21
CA VAL A 41 2.38 -19.43 -4.98
C VAL A 41 3.62 -20.28 -4.73
N GLY A 42 3.43 -21.48 -4.19
CA GLY A 42 4.53 -22.36 -3.80
C GLY A 42 4.22 -23.81 -4.08
N THR A 43 5.25 -24.54 -4.48
CA THR A 43 5.31 -26.01 -4.50
C THR A 43 6.50 -26.43 -3.66
N THR A 44 6.51 -27.66 -3.16
CA THR A 44 7.63 -28.21 -2.37
C THR A 44 8.94 -28.26 -3.16
N THR A 45 8.88 -28.41 -4.47
CA THR A 45 10.03 -28.32 -5.38
C THR A 45 9.95 -27.04 -6.19
N ALA A 46 11.02 -26.24 -6.18
CA ALA A 46 11.12 -25.08 -7.06
C ALA A 46 11.32 -25.53 -8.51
N THR A 47 10.49 -25.05 -9.42
CA THR A 47 10.67 -25.21 -10.86
C THR A 47 11.08 -23.88 -11.47
N THR A 48 11.81 -23.90 -12.58
CA THR A 48 12.21 -22.68 -13.31
C THR A 48 10.99 -21.83 -13.65
N ALA A 49 9.93 -22.45 -14.18
CA ALA A 49 8.68 -21.77 -14.53
C ALA A 49 7.99 -21.11 -13.31
N LEU A 50 8.01 -21.77 -12.13
CA LEU A 50 7.43 -21.18 -10.92
C LEU A 50 8.26 -19.98 -10.43
N ASN A 51 9.59 -20.05 -10.56
CA ASN A 51 10.47 -18.95 -10.17
C ASN A 51 10.32 -17.74 -11.09
N GLU A 52 10.25 -17.95 -12.41
CA GLU A 52 9.97 -16.89 -13.39
C GLU A 52 8.63 -16.20 -13.07
N THR A 53 7.58 -16.99 -12.82
CA THR A 53 6.26 -16.45 -12.44
C THR A 53 6.31 -15.58 -11.18
N LYS A 54 7.09 -15.97 -10.16
CA LYS A 54 7.26 -15.18 -8.94
C LYS A 54 8.01 -13.87 -9.20
N ILE A 55 9.05 -13.93 -10.02
CA ILE A 55 9.87 -12.77 -10.40
C ILE A 55 9.01 -11.76 -11.18
N ASP A 56 8.21 -12.19 -12.14
CA ASP A 56 7.32 -11.30 -12.92
C ASP A 56 6.29 -10.58 -12.04
N ARG A 57 5.73 -11.29 -11.05
CA ARG A 57 4.82 -10.68 -10.07
C ARG A 57 5.51 -9.61 -9.23
N LEU A 58 6.76 -9.85 -8.83
CA LEU A 58 7.56 -8.87 -8.10
C LEU A 58 7.91 -7.67 -8.97
N TYR A 59 8.36 -7.87 -10.22
CA TYR A 59 8.63 -6.77 -11.14
C TYR A 59 7.39 -5.91 -11.39
N THR A 60 6.24 -6.53 -11.62
CA THR A 60 4.97 -5.80 -11.79
C THR A 60 4.63 -4.96 -10.57
N ALA A 61 4.73 -5.53 -9.37
CA ALA A 61 4.44 -4.81 -8.13
C ALA A 61 5.41 -3.64 -7.91
N LEU A 62 6.70 -3.84 -8.15
CA LEU A 62 7.72 -2.80 -8.01
C LEU A 62 7.57 -1.69 -9.07
N ARG A 63 7.21 -2.02 -10.31
CA ARG A 63 6.88 -1.04 -11.36
C ARG A 63 5.66 -0.22 -11.01
N ASN A 64 4.59 -0.85 -10.51
CA ASN A 64 3.38 -0.14 -10.08
C ASN A 64 3.64 0.82 -8.91
N LEU A 65 4.62 0.50 -8.06
CA LEU A 65 5.09 1.38 -6.99
C LEU A 65 6.12 2.42 -7.48
N GLY A 66 6.57 2.36 -8.73
CA GLY A 66 7.58 3.27 -9.30
C GLY A 66 9.00 3.05 -8.77
N LEU A 67 9.29 1.87 -8.19
CA LEU A 67 10.57 1.58 -7.54
C LEU A 67 11.65 1.06 -8.51
N VAL A 68 11.22 0.46 -9.63
CA VAL A 68 12.12 -0.10 -10.66
C VAL A 68 11.57 0.18 -12.06
N ASP A 69 12.48 0.29 -13.04
CA ASP A 69 12.16 0.21 -14.47
C ASP A 69 12.78 -1.05 -15.07
N THR A 70 12.02 -1.77 -15.89
CA THR A 70 12.44 -3.01 -16.55
C THR A 70 12.39 -2.91 -18.09
N SER A 71 12.20 -1.72 -18.68
CA SER A 71 12.22 -1.51 -20.15
C SER A 71 13.62 -1.31 -20.74
N GLY A 72 14.66 -1.80 -20.07
CA GLY A 72 16.05 -1.77 -20.56
C GLY A 72 16.26 -2.59 -21.82
#